data_AF-A0A519QKY4-F1
#
_entry.id   AF-A0A519QKY4-F1
#
_cell.length_a   1.000
_cell.length_b   1.000
_cell.length_c   1.000
_cell.angle_alpha   90.00
_cell.angle_beta   90.00
_cell.angle_gamma   90.00
#
_symmetry.space_group_name_H-M   'P 1'
#
loop_
_entity.id
_entity.type
_entity.pdbx_description
1 polymer ?
#
loop_
_entity_poly.entity_id
_entity_poly.type
_entity_poly.pdbx_seq_one_letter_code
_entity_poly.pdbx_strand_id
1 'polypeptide(L)'
;KWLGHVPNEEKFDLLSKHDLLVLTSYNENFANVVIESLAMGTPVLISDEVGLADYVQETDLGWVSSLTIESIAEQLQISFDNKNKREWISVNSPKIIHTNFNEEVLVFDYIRNYNDLILSK
;
A
#
# COMPACT_ATOMS: atom_id res chain seq x y z
N LYS A 1 -15.13 -9.20 -12.38
CA LYS A 1 -15.27 -8.61 -13.74
C LYS A 1 -13.87 -8.31 -14.27
N TRP A 2 -13.54 -8.65 -15.51
CA TRP A 2 -12.29 -8.22 -16.15
C TRP A 2 -12.50 -6.87 -16.84
N LEU A 3 -11.69 -5.87 -16.51
CA LEU A 3 -11.82 -4.51 -17.06
C LEU A 3 -10.85 -4.22 -18.22
N GLY A 4 -9.82 -5.04 -18.41
CA GLY A 4 -8.75 -4.77 -19.39
C GLY A 4 -7.84 -3.62 -18.94
N HIS A 5 -7.19 -2.97 -19.90
CA HIS A 5 -6.37 -1.79 -19.61
C HIS A 5 -7.27 -0.61 -19.24
N VAL A 6 -7.00 -0.01 -18.07
CA VAL A 6 -7.64 1.22 -17.60
C VAL A 6 -6.58 2.33 -17.66
N PRO A 7 -6.85 3.44 -18.37
CA PRO A 7 -5.92 4.56 -18.43
C PRO A 7 -5.61 5.16 -17.05
N ASN A 8 -4.44 5.77 -16.89
CA ASN A 8 -3.98 6.30 -15.61
C ASN A 8 -4.95 7.32 -14.98
N GLU A 9 -5.60 8.17 -15.79
CA GLU A 9 -6.56 9.18 -15.31
C GLU A 9 -7.78 8.54 -14.63
N GLU A 10 -8.21 7.36 -15.11
CA GLU A 10 -9.36 6.62 -14.59
C GLU A 10 -8.98 5.62 -13.48
N LYS A 11 -7.71 5.19 -13.45
CA LYS A 11 -7.20 4.20 -12.50
C LYS A 11 -7.41 4.63 -11.04
N PHE A 12 -7.16 5.90 -10.73
CA PHE A 12 -7.25 6.41 -9.36
C PHE A 12 -8.69 6.48 -8.86
N ASP A 13 -9.60 6.97 -9.72
CA ASP A 13 -11.03 6.95 -9.45
C ASP A 13 -11.54 5.51 -9.28
N LEU A 14 -11.05 4.58 -10.11
CA LEU A 14 -11.34 3.15 -9.98
C LEU A 14 -10.89 2.63 -8.61
N LEU A 15 -9.64 2.86 -8.21
CA LEU A 15 -9.13 2.42 -6.91
C LEU A 15 -9.99 2.95 -5.76
N SER A 16 -10.33 4.25 -5.77
CA SER A 16 -11.12 4.91 -4.72
C SER A 16 -12.54 4.34 -4.54
N LYS A 17 -13.07 3.65 -5.55
CA LYS A 17 -14.42 3.07 -5.55
C LYS A 17 -14.49 1.62 -5.04
N HIS A 18 -13.35 1.03 -4.67
CA HIS A 18 -13.28 -0.34 -4.17
C HIS A 18 -12.97 -0.39 -2.68
N ASP A 19 -13.46 -1.41 -2.00
CA ASP A 19 -13.26 -1.59 -0.55
C ASP A 19 -11.86 -2.09 -0.17
N LEU A 20 -11.17 -2.76 -1.10
CA LEU A 20 -9.90 -3.44 -0.85
C LEU A 20 -9.15 -3.68 -2.17
N LEU A 21 -7.86 -3.35 -2.21
CA LEU A 21 -6.93 -3.86 -3.21
C LEU A 21 -6.26 -5.13 -2.67
N VAL A 22 -6.18 -6.18 -3.49
CA VAL A 22 -5.52 -7.44 -3.14
C VAL A 22 -4.32 -7.66 -4.06
N LEU A 23 -3.14 -7.83 -3.48
CA LEU A 23 -1.87 -8.04 -4.20
C LEU A 23 -1.05 -9.16 -3.53
N THR A 24 -1.42 -10.40 -3.82
CA THR A 24 -0.73 -11.61 -3.31
C THR A 24 0.32 -12.09 -4.31
N SER A 25 1.26 -11.21 -4.68
CA SER A 25 2.33 -11.50 -5.65
C SER A 25 3.44 -12.35 -5.01
N TYR A 26 4.10 -13.19 -5.81
CA TYR A 26 5.27 -13.97 -5.38
C TYR A 26 6.55 -13.13 -5.28
N ASN A 27 6.58 -11.95 -5.90
CA ASN A 27 7.67 -11.00 -5.84
C ASN A 27 7.17 -9.64 -6.35
N GLU A 28 7.28 -8.60 -5.52
CA GLU A 28 6.99 -7.22 -5.90
C GLU A 28 7.85 -6.26 -5.07
N ASN A 29 8.84 -5.61 -5.69
CA ASN A 29 9.88 -4.89 -4.95
C ASN A 29 9.37 -3.56 -4.36
N PHE A 30 8.83 -2.68 -5.22
CA PHE A 30 8.44 -1.33 -4.81
C PHE A 30 6.95 -1.20 -4.55
N ALA A 31 6.16 -2.09 -5.17
CA ALA A 31 4.72 -2.18 -4.98
C ALA A 31 4.01 -0.81 -5.08
N ASN A 32 4.35 -0.01 -6.10
CA ASN A 32 3.80 1.34 -6.28
C ASN A 32 2.27 1.36 -6.22
N VAL A 33 1.61 0.32 -6.74
CA VAL A 33 0.16 0.18 -6.70
C VAL A 33 -0.42 0.12 -5.27
N VAL A 34 0.35 -0.37 -4.29
CA VAL A 34 -0.03 -0.35 -2.86
C VAL A 34 -0.08 1.09 -2.37
N ILE A 35 0.94 1.89 -2.68
CA ILE A 35 0.98 3.32 -2.34
C ILE A 35 -0.14 4.09 -3.06
N GLU A 36 -0.35 3.82 -4.35
CA GLU A 36 -1.44 4.43 -5.14
C GLU A 36 -2.82 4.11 -4.54
N SER A 37 -3.05 2.86 -4.13
CA SER A 37 -4.29 2.43 -3.48
C SER A 37 -4.51 3.17 -2.15
N LEU A 38 -3.50 3.17 -1.29
CA LEU A 38 -3.57 3.83 0.00
C LEU A 38 -3.70 5.36 -0.13
N ALA A 39 -3.08 5.96 -1.14
CA ALA A 39 -3.24 7.37 -1.46
C ALA A 39 -4.70 7.71 -1.83
N MET A 40 -5.42 6.79 -2.46
CA MET A 40 -6.84 6.92 -2.80
C MET A 40 -7.79 6.54 -1.67
N GLY A 41 -7.28 6.17 -0.49
CA GLY A 41 -8.11 5.74 0.63
C GLY A 41 -8.63 4.30 0.48
N THR A 42 -7.95 3.48 -0.31
CA THR A 42 -8.33 2.07 -0.52
C THR A 42 -7.38 1.16 0.24
N PRO A 43 -7.87 0.46 1.29
CA PRO A 43 -7.08 -0.50 2.06
C PRO A 43 -6.45 -1.59 1.19
N VAL A 44 -5.41 -2.23 1.71
CA VAL A 44 -4.66 -3.26 0.99
C VAL A 44 -4.61 -4.58 1.75
N LEU A 45 -4.65 -5.69 1.00
CA LEU A 45 -4.26 -7.03 1.44
C LEU A 45 -3.11 -7.48 0.54
N ILE A 46 -1.92 -7.67 1.11
CA ILE A 46 -0.72 -8.04 0.34
C ILE A 46 -0.09 -9.33 0.86
N SER A 47 0.71 -10.02 0.05
CA SER A 47 1.54 -11.11 0.54
C SER A 47 2.74 -10.58 1.32
N ASP A 48 3.31 -11.43 2.17
CA ASP A 48 4.59 -11.23 2.86
C ASP A 48 5.81 -11.13 1.93
N GLU A 49 5.67 -11.54 0.65
CA GLU A 49 6.69 -11.38 -0.40
C GLU A 49 6.64 -10.01 -1.12
N VAL A 50 5.71 -9.13 -0.75
CA VAL A 50 5.63 -7.76 -1.28
C VAL A 50 6.49 -6.84 -0.41
N GLY A 51 7.37 -6.03 -1.02
CA GLY A 51 8.34 -5.19 -0.30
C GLY A 51 7.78 -4.13 0.66
N LEU A 52 6.45 -3.94 0.68
CA LEU A 52 5.74 -3.06 1.61
C LEU A 52 4.97 -3.82 2.71
N ALA A 53 5.14 -5.14 2.85
CA ALA A 53 4.49 -5.95 3.87
C ALA A 53 4.70 -5.39 5.29
N ASP A 54 5.95 -5.12 5.66
CA ASP A 54 6.30 -4.56 6.98
C ASP A 54 5.67 -3.18 7.18
N TYR A 55 5.76 -2.31 6.17
CA TYR A 55 5.16 -0.97 6.22
C TYR A 55 3.65 -1.03 6.46
N VAL A 56 2.93 -1.92 5.75
CA VAL A 56 1.48 -2.09 5.89
C VAL A 56 1.12 -2.60 7.29
N GLN A 57 1.91 -3.52 7.85
CA GLN A 57 1.70 -4.02 9.21
C GLN A 57 1.97 -2.93 10.26
N GLU A 58 3.09 -2.23 10.17
CA GLU A 58 3.51 -1.20 11.13
C GLU A 58 2.57 0.00 11.16
N THR A 59 2.04 0.40 10.00
CA THR A 59 1.11 1.53 9.87
C THR A 59 -0.36 1.14 10.04
N ASP A 60 -0.64 -0.15 10.21
CA ASP A 60 -1.99 -0.73 10.28
C ASP A 60 -2.89 -0.36 9.08
N LEU A 61 -2.30 -0.08 7.91
CA LEU A 61 -3.00 0.36 6.70
C LEU A 61 -3.56 -0.79 5.85
N GLY A 62 -3.58 -2.00 6.38
CA GLY A 62 -4.07 -3.15 5.64
C GLY A 62 -3.89 -4.48 6.38
N TRP A 63 -3.71 -5.52 5.58
CA TRP A 63 -3.51 -6.89 6.02
C TRP A 63 -2.39 -7.55 5.23
N VAL A 64 -1.74 -8.54 5.84
CA VAL A 64 -0.70 -9.33 5.19
C VAL A 64 -1.04 -10.81 5.33
N SER A 65 -0.93 -11.54 4.23
CA SER A 65 -1.08 -13.00 4.19
C SER A 65 0.23 -13.66 3.78
N SER A 66 0.39 -14.95 4.09
CA SER A 66 1.33 -15.77 3.34
C SER A 66 0.75 -16.10 1.96
N LEU A 67 1.55 -16.76 1.11
CA LEU A 67 1.12 -17.19 -0.23
C LEU A 67 0.27 -18.47 -0.26
N THR A 68 -0.21 -18.95 0.89
CA THR A 68 -1.11 -20.12 0.94
C THR A 68 -2.56 -19.70 0.68
N ILE A 69 -3.32 -20.59 0.04
CA ILE A 69 -4.75 -20.35 -0.25
C ILE A 69 -5.51 -20.10 1.07
N GLU A 70 -5.18 -20.86 2.10
CA GLU A 70 -5.80 -20.78 3.41
C GLU A 70 -5.54 -19.41 4.05
N SER A 71 -4.30 -18.91 4.02
CA SER A 71 -3.96 -17.60 4.60
C SER A 71 -4.60 -16.46 3.83
N ILE A 72 -4.59 -16.51 2.50
CA ILE A 72 -5.24 -15.50 1.66
C ILE A 72 -6.75 -15.47 1.93
N ALA A 73 -7.41 -16.64 1.98
CA ALA A 73 -8.84 -16.72 2.25
C ALA A 73 -9.20 -16.21 3.65
N GLU A 74 -8.41 -16.55 4.66
CA GLU A 74 -8.59 -16.06 6.02
C GLU A 74 -8.46 -14.53 6.08
N GLN A 75 -7.40 -13.97 5.49
CA GLN A 75 -7.19 -12.51 5.51
C GLN A 75 -8.23 -11.77 4.68
N LEU A 76 -8.75 -12.35 3.59
CA LEU A 76 -9.89 -11.82 2.86
C LEU A 76 -11.14 -11.76 3.73
N GLN A 77 -11.42 -12.82 4.51
CA GLN A 77 -12.57 -12.83 5.40
C GLN A 77 -12.41 -11.80 6.54
N ILE A 78 -11.25 -11.76 7.19
CA ILE A 78 -10.94 -10.78 8.24
C ILE A 78 -11.07 -9.36 7.71
N SER A 79 -10.47 -9.08 6.55
CA SER A 79 -10.51 -7.76 5.94
C SER A 79 -11.91 -7.36 5.50
N PHE A 80 -12.76 -8.31 5.08
CA PHE A 80 -14.17 -8.08 4.74
C PHE A 80 -15.06 -7.83 5.97
N ASP A 81 -14.84 -8.53 7.07
CA ASP A 81 -15.64 -8.38 8.29
C ASP A 81 -15.26 -7.12 9.08
N ASN A 82 -13.99 -6.69 9.01
CA ASN A 82 -13.50 -5.54 9.74
C ASN A 82 -13.81 -4.20 9.06
N LYS A 83 -15.10 -3.88 8.96
CA LYS A 83 -15.59 -2.65 8.31
C LYS A 83 -15.02 -1.37 8.94
N ASN A 84 -14.94 -1.33 10.27
CA ASN A 84 -14.41 -0.17 10.99
C ASN A 84 -12.96 0.13 10.62
N LYS A 85 -12.11 -0.90 10.47
CA LYS A 85 -10.73 -0.71 10.02
C LYS A 85 -10.68 -0.22 8.58
N ARG A 86 -11.49 -0.78 7.67
CA ARG A 86 -11.55 -0.28 6.28
C ARG A 86 -11.95 1.20 6.20
N GLU A 87 -12.97 1.59 6.96
CA GLU A 87 -13.41 2.99 7.04
C GLU A 87 -12.34 3.90 7.63
N TRP A 88 -11.65 3.46 8.68
CA TRP A 88 -10.56 4.21 9.27
C TRP A 88 -9.41 4.41 8.28
N ILE A 89 -8.97 3.35 7.60
CA ILE A 89 -7.91 3.42 6.58
C ILE A 89 -8.35 4.37 5.48
N SER A 90 -9.60 4.26 4.99
CA SER A 90 -10.08 5.10 3.90
C SER A 90 -10.00 6.59 4.17
N VAL A 91 -10.24 6.99 5.42
CA VAL A 91 -10.14 8.40 5.84
C VAL A 91 -8.70 8.82 6.10
N ASN A 92 -7.86 7.95 6.64
CA ASN A 92 -6.56 8.33 7.21
C ASN A 92 -5.37 8.03 6.30
N SER A 93 -5.42 6.97 5.48
CA SER A 93 -4.31 6.54 4.64
C SER A 93 -3.85 7.60 3.63
N PRO A 94 -4.71 8.42 2.99
CA PRO A 94 -4.24 9.45 2.06
C PRO A 94 -3.28 10.43 2.72
N LYS A 95 -3.59 10.85 3.95
CA LYS A 95 -2.76 11.78 4.73
C LYS A 95 -1.45 11.11 5.16
N ILE A 96 -1.50 9.86 5.61
CA ILE A 96 -0.32 9.11 6.05
C ILE A 96 0.63 8.89 4.87
N ILE A 97 0.11 8.45 3.73
CA ILE A 97 0.89 8.26 2.51
C ILE A 97 1.49 9.57 2.01
N HIS A 98 0.71 10.65 1.96
CA HIS A 98 1.23 11.96 1.59
C HIS A 98 2.31 12.44 2.57
N THR A 99 2.29 12.04 3.85
CA THR A 99 3.33 12.44 4.80
C THR A 99 4.60 11.61 4.62
N ASN A 100 4.46 10.30 4.41
CA ASN A 100 5.60 9.37 4.39
C ASN A 100 6.27 9.24 3.02
N PHE A 101 5.54 9.49 1.93
CA PHE A 101 6.01 9.28 0.55
C PHE A 101 5.95 10.56 -0.31
N ASN A 102 5.92 11.74 0.30
CA ASN A 102 6.03 12.99 -0.45
C ASN A 102 7.37 13.03 -1.20
N GLU A 103 7.33 13.36 -2.50
CA GLU A 103 8.53 13.55 -3.33
C GLU A 103 9.52 14.54 -2.70
N GLU A 104 9.04 15.63 -2.08
CA GLU A 104 9.91 16.58 -1.39
C GLU A 104 10.64 15.92 -0.21
N VAL A 105 9.92 15.13 0.61
CA VAL A 105 10.49 14.42 1.76
C VAL A 105 11.51 13.39 1.29
N LEU A 106 11.18 12.61 0.28
CA LEU A 106 12.07 11.62 -0.32
C LEU A 106 13.34 12.30 -0.84
N VAL A 107 13.22 13.37 -1.62
CA VAL A 107 14.37 14.12 -2.14
C VAL A 107 15.24 14.69 -1.02
N PHE A 108 14.64 15.25 0.04
CA PHE A 108 15.39 15.74 1.20
C PHE A 108 16.15 14.63 1.92
N ASP A 109 15.54 13.46 2.12
CA ASP A 109 16.21 12.32 2.76
C ASP A 109 17.33 11.74 1.88
N TYR A 110 17.13 11.69 0.56
CA TYR A 110 18.21 11.34 -0.39
C TYR A 110 19.39 12.30 -0.26
N ILE A 111 19.14 13.62 -0.31
CA ILE A 111 20.20 14.64 -0.19
C ILE A 111 20.90 14.52 1.16
N ARG A 112 20.16 14.33 2.27
CA ARG A 112 20.74 14.13 3.61
C ARG A 112 21.69 12.94 3.63
N ASN A 113 21.24 11.78 3.15
CA ASN A 113 22.05 10.55 3.11
C ASN A 113 23.32 10.73 2.27
N TYR A 114 23.24 11.42 1.13
CA TYR A 114 24.43 11.74 0.32
C TYR A 114 25.40 12.67 1.07
N ASN A 115 24.90 13.70 1.74
CA ASN A 115 25.72 14.61 2.52
C ASN A 115 26.41 13.90 3.68
N ASP A 116 25.71 13.03 4.41
CA ASP A 116 26.29 12.24 5.50
C ASP A 116 27.40 11.32 5.00
N LEU A 117 27.26 10.72 3.81
CA LEU A 117 28.31 9.91 3.19
C LEU A 117 29.54 10.74 2.77
N ILE A 118 29.32 11.98 2.33
CA ILE A 118 30.39 12.90 1.93
C ILE A 118 31.12 13.45 3.18
N LEU A 119 30.38 13.73 4.25
CA LEU A 119 30.88 14.32 5.50
C LEU A 119 31.44 13.29 6.49
N SER A 120 31.20 12.00 6.27
CA SER A 120 31.76 10.89 7.07
C SER A 120 33.13 10.39 6.59
N LYS A 121 33.74 11.10 5.61
CA LYS A 121 35.16 10.96 5.22
C LYS A 121 36.00 12.10 5.78
#